data_AF-A0A316AH99-F1
#
_entry.id   AF-A0A316AH99-F1
#
_cell.length_a   1.000
_cell.length_b   1.000
_cell.length_c   1.000
_cell.angle_alpha   90.00
_cell.angle_beta   90.00
_cell.angle_gamma   90.00
#
_symmetry.space_group_name_H-M   'P 1'
#
loop_
_entity.id
_entity.type
_entity.pdbx_description
1 polymer ?
#
loop_
_entity_poly.entity_id
_entity_poly.type
_entity_poly.pdbx_seq_one_letter_code
_entity_poly.pdbx_strand_id
1 'polypeptide(L)'
;MGNLVETAIFSQWNHNIDFTPYYARWKRGEVDIVRLSENRQKPVWAVEIKWSNRFVKSLNKLAGLKSFCISNNLSRTLVTTLDIEETKEDDGLIYDFTPCSLYCYTVGRNAVEDKQQNLSMAINH
;
A
#
# COMPACT_ATOMS: atom_id res chain seq x y z
N MET A 1 11.66 11.84 8.80
CA MET A 1 10.67 10.85 9.27
C MET A 1 10.08 9.97 8.17
N GLY A 2 9.78 10.48 6.96
CA GLY A 2 9.23 9.67 5.85
C GLY A 2 9.96 8.34 5.63
N ASN A 3 11.27 8.37 5.38
CA ASN A 3 12.07 7.16 5.13
C ASN A 3 12.06 6.16 6.30
N LEU A 4 11.97 6.62 7.57
CA LEU A 4 11.88 5.71 8.72
C LEU A 4 10.54 4.98 8.76
N VAL A 5 9.47 5.68 8.40
CA VAL A 5 8.12 5.11 8.32
C VAL A 5 8.03 4.10 7.18
N GLU A 6 8.60 4.44 6.02
CA GLU A 6 8.71 3.54 4.88
C GLU A 6 9.47 2.28 5.25
N THR A 7 10.67 2.40 5.83
CA THR A 7 11.45 1.25 6.31
C THR A 7 10.66 0.39 7.29
N ALA A 8 9.97 1.00 8.28
CA ALA A 8 9.19 0.24 9.25
C ALA A 8 8.06 -0.57 8.60
N ILE A 9 7.34 0.01 7.64
CA ILE A 9 6.27 -0.66 6.89
C ILE A 9 6.84 -1.78 6.01
N PHE A 10 7.92 -1.52 5.28
CA PHE A 10 8.58 -2.54 4.46
C PHE A 10 9.12 -3.71 5.29
N SER A 11 9.66 -3.44 6.48
CA SER A 11 10.07 -4.51 7.40
C SER A 11 8.91 -5.43 7.79
N GLN A 12 7.68 -4.93 7.90
CA GLN A 12 6.52 -5.79 8.17
C GLN A 12 6.17 -6.66 6.97
N TRP A 13 6.23 -6.12 5.76
CA TRP A 13 5.94 -6.91 4.55
C TRP A 13 6.93 -8.06 4.33
N ASN A 14 8.19 -7.91 4.72
CA ASN A 14 9.19 -8.98 4.64
C ASN A 14 8.89 -10.19 5.54
N HIS A 15 7.92 -10.09 6.46
CA HIS A 15 7.45 -11.24 7.24
C HIS A 15 6.37 -12.05 6.52
N ASN A 16 5.82 -11.55 5.40
CA ASN A 16 4.82 -12.24 4.61
C ASN A 16 5.52 -13.14 3.57
N ILE A 17 5.22 -14.44 3.59
CA ILE A 17 5.80 -15.44 2.67
C ILE A 17 5.06 -15.52 1.33
N ASP A 18 3.79 -15.10 1.31
CA ASP A 18 2.88 -15.24 0.16
C ASP A 18 2.76 -13.93 -0.64
N PHE A 19 3.46 -12.88 -0.22
CA PHE A 19 3.43 -11.57 -0.85
C PHE A 19 4.82 -10.95 -0.96
N THR A 20 5.17 -10.53 -2.17
CA THR A 20 6.36 -9.72 -2.45
C THR A 20 5.94 -8.29 -2.79
N PRO A 21 6.30 -7.27 -1.97
CA PRO A 21 6.10 -5.88 -2.34
C PRO A 21 7.09 -5.46 -3.43
N TYR A 22 6.60 -4.77 -4.46
CA TYR A 22 7.43 -4.12 -5.47
C TYR A 22 7.39 -2.60 -5.32
N TYR A 23 8.40 -1.91 -5.83
CA TYR A 23 8.37 -0.46 -6.00
C TYR A 23 8.24 -0.12 -7.49
N ALA A 24 7.64 1.01 -7.82
CA ALA A 24 7.61 1.53 -9.18
C ALA A 24 8.29 2.90 -9.26
N ARG A 25 9.15 3.12 -10.25
CA ARG A 25 9.86 4.40 -10.45
C ARG A 25 10.00 4.72 -11.93
N TRP A 26 9.75 5.98 -12.30
CA TRP A 26 9.94 6.51 -13.65
C TRP A 26 10.46 7.95 -13.59
N LYS A 27 10.73 8.56 -14.75
CA LYS A 27 11.40 9.88 -14.85
C LYS A 27 10.75 11.00 -14.02
N ARG A 28 9.45 10.92 -13.74
CA ARG A 28 8.68 11.98 -13.08
C ARG A 28 7.80 11.47 -11.93
N GLY A 29 8.08 10.29 -11.39
CA GLY A 29 7.29 9.79 -10.27
C GLY A 29 7.75 8.43 -9.78
N GLU A 30 7.16 8.05 -8.67
CA GLU A 30 7.35 6.78 -8.01
C GLU A 30 6.04 6.38 -7.30
N VAL A 31 5.94 5.11 -6.94
CA VAL A 31 4.93 4.56 -6.03
C VAL A 31 5.66 3.63 -5.08
N ASP A 32 5.45 3.83 -3.78
CA ASP A 32 6.25 3.20 -2.73
C ASP A 32 6.03 1.68 -2.70
N ILE A 33 4.78 1.20 -2.69
CA ILE A 33 4.47 -0.24 -2.74
C ILE A 33 3.46 -0.55 -3.84
N VAL A 34 3.74 -1.60 -4.60
CA VAL A 34 2.91 -2.14 -5.67
C VAL A 34 2.78 -3.64 -5.48
N ARG A 35 1.54 -4.15 -5.56
CA ARG A 35 1.28 -5.58 -5.74
C ARG A 35 1.09 -5.88 -7.21
N LEU A 36 1.77 -6.90 -7.70
CA LEU A 36 1.54 -7.44 -9.04
C LEU A 36 0.60 -8.63 -8.99
N SER A 37 -0.18 -8.82 -10.05
CA SER A 37 -0.91 -10.06 -10.31
C SER A 37 0.07 -11.19 -10.66
N GLU A 38 -0.11 -12.36 -10.06
CA GLU A 38 0.75 -13.54 -10.31
C GLU A 38 0.80 -13.89 -11.80
N ASN A 39 -0.37 -13.95 -12.45
CA ASN A 39 -0.48 -14.45 -13.83
C ASN A 39 -0.06 -13.47 -14.93
N ARG A 40 -0.15 -12.16 -14.66
CA ARG A 40 0.01 -11.12 -15.71
C ARG A 40 1.11 -10.11 -15.41
N GLN A 41 1.70 -10.16 -14.21
CA GLN A 41 2.70 -9.19 -13.76
C GLN A 41 2.23 -7.74 -13.94
N LYS A 42 0.92 -7.51 -13.82
CA LYS A 42 0.31 -6.17 -13.87
C LYS A 42 -0.02 -5.69 -12.47
N PRO A 43 0.15 -4.38 -12.17
CA PRO A 43 -0.28 -3.81 -10.90
C PRO A 43 -1.76 -4.11 -10.63
N VAL A 44 -2.05 -4.54 -9.40
CA VAL A 44 -3.42 -4.75 -8.90
C VAL A 44 -3.73 -3.91 -7.67
N TRP A 45 -2.69 -3.37 -7.03
CA TRP A 45 -2.80 -2.51 -5.86
C TRP A 45 -1.57 -1.62 -5.76
N ALA A 46 -1.78 -0.40 -5.25
CA ALA A 46 -0.76 0.63 -5.09
C ALA A 46 -0.93 1.33 -3.75
N VAL A 47 0.19 1.56 -3.07
CA VAL A 47 0.26 2.26 -1.79
C VAL A 47 1.31 3.35 -1.84
N GLU A 48 0.92 4.52 -1.34
CA GLU A 48 1.80 5.67 -1.14
C GLU A 48 1.99 5.93 0.35
N ILE A 49 3.23 5.92 0.83
CA ILE A 49 3.58 6.12 2.23
C ILE A 49 3.86 7.59 2.48
N LYS A 50 3.00 8.25 3.25
CA LYS A 50 3.18 9.63 3.72
C LYS A 50 3.06 9.71 5.24
N TRP A 51 4.06 10.33 5.85
CA TRP A 51 3.99 10.79 7.25
C TRP A 51 3.53 12.26 7.29
N SER A 52 2.34 12.54 6.75
CA SER A 52 1.76 13.90 6.74
C SER A 52 0.29 13.89 6.29
N ASN A 53 -0.54 14.71 6.94
CA ASN A 53 -1.95 14.91 6.55
C ASN A 53 -2.14 15.88 5.37
N ARG A 54 -1.06 16.47 4.84
CA ARG A 54 -1.15 17.47 3.76
C ARG A 54 -1.77 16.94 2.48
N PHE A 55 -1.70 15.63 2.25
CA PHE A 55 -2.17 14.97 1.04
C PHE A 55 -3.69 14.72 1.07
N VAL A 56 -4.23 14.48 2.26
CA VAL A 56 -5.69 14.42 2.48
C VAL A 56 -6.36 15.72 2.02
N LYS A 57 -5.74 16.87 2.31
CA LYS A 57 -6.27 18.19 1.93
C LYS A 57 -6.04 18.56 0.46
N SER A 58 -5.18 17.84 -0.27
CA SER A 58 -4.60 18.31 -1.52
C SER A 58 -4.22 17.11 -2.40
N LEU A 59 -5.22 16.46 -3.00
CA LEU A 59 -5.03 15.26 -3.85
C LEU A 59 -4.17 15.53 -5.08
N ASN A 60 -4.13 16.77 -5.58
CA ASN A 60 -3.21 17.17 -6.66
C ASN A 60 -1.73 16.90 -6.35
N LYS A 61 -1.33 16.82 -5.07
CA LYS A 61 0.03 16.44 -4.66
C LYS A 61 0.32 14.94 -4.84
N LEU A 62 -0.71 14.15 -5.14
CA LEU A 62 -0.65 12.73 -5.47
C LEU A 62 -0.79 12.49 -6.99
N ALA A 63 -0.51 13.50 -7.83
CA ALA A 63 -0.64 13.38 -9.29
C ALA A 63 0.18 12.23 -9.88
N GLY A 64 1.35 11.92 -9.31
CA GLY A 64 2.17 10.77 -9.70
C GLY A 64 1.45 9.43 -9.45
N LEU A 65 0.94 9.25 -8.24
CA LEU A 65 0.13 8.09 -7.86
C LEU A 65 -1.15 7.97 -8.69
N LYS A 66 -1.85 9.09 -8.91
CA LYS A 66 -3.07 9.15 -9.75
C LYS A 66 -2.76 8.68 -11.17
N SER A 67 -1.71 9.24 -11.77
CA SER A 67 -1.29 8.88 -13.13
C SER A 67 -0.90 7.41 -13.23
N PHE A 68 -0.23 6.87 -12.21
CA PHE A 68 0.12 5.46 -12.12
C PHE A 68 -1.13 4.58 -12.06
N CYS A 69 -2.09 4.91 -11.19
CA CYS A 69 -3.33 4.14 -11.04
C CYS A 69 -4.16 4.14 -12.33
N ILE A 70 -4.37 5.31 -12.95
CA ILE A 70 -5.12 5.43 -14.21
C ILE A 70 -4.43 4.62 -15.33
N SER A 71 -3.11 4.75 -15.48
CA SER A 71 -2.37 4.04 -16.53
C SER A 71 -2.39 2.52 -16.36
N ASN A 72 -2.67 2.03 -15.15
CA ASN A 72 -2.76 0.61 -14.81
C ASN A 72 -4.19 0.14 -14.52
N ASN A 73 -5.21 0.94 -14.82
CA ASN A 73 -6.64 0.64 -14.58
C ASN A 73 -6.95 0.27 -13.12
N LEU A 74 -6.31 0.93 -12.16
CA LEU A 74 -6.63 0.81 -10.75
C LEU A 74 -7.71 1.83 -10.39
N SER A 75 -8.80 1.38 -9.78
CA SER A 75 -9.90 2.25 -9.30
C SER A 75 -9.77 2.64 -7.83
N ARG A 76 -8.78 2.08 -7.11
CA ARG A 76 -8.57 2.33 -5.68
C ARG A 76 -7.09 2.25 -5.31
N THR A 77 -6.66 3.11 -4.39
CA THR A 77 -5.29 3.15 -3.85
C THR A 77 -5.32 3.50 -2.36
N LEU A 78 -4.26 3.14 -1.64
CA LEU A 78 -4.10 3.47 -0.22
C LEU A 78 -2.98 4.52 -0.03
N VAL A 79 -3.22 5.50 0.83
CA VAL A 79 -2.23 6.53 1.16
C VAL A 79 -2.12 6.65 2.66
N THR A 80 -0.91 6.49 3.21
CA THR A 80 -0.76 6.63 4.66
C THR A 80 -0.80 8.09 5.11
N THR A 81 -1.16 8.34 6.36
CA THR A 81 -1.26 9.68 6.95
C THR A 81 -0.57 9.74 8.31
N LEU A 82 -0.54 10.92 8.94
CA LEU A 82 -0.04 11.03 10.30
C LEU A 82 -1.02 10.38 11.30
N ASP A 83 -2.31 10.71 11.19
CA ASP A 83 -3.36 10.31 12.13
C ASP A 83 -4.80 10.37 11.54
N ILE A 84 -4.94 10.52 10.22
CA ILE A 84 -6.26 10.66 9.56
C ILE A 84 -6.67 9.34 8.87
N GLU A 85 -7.88 8.88 9.17
CA GLU A 85 -8.62 7.90 8.38
C GLU A 85 -9.74 8.60 7.61
N GLU A 86 -9.72 8.50 6.28
CA GLU A 86 -10.73 9.10 5.42
C GLU A 86 -10.72 8.41 4.05
N THR A 87 -11.86 8.34 3.37
CA THR A 87 -11.91 7.94 1.96
C THR A 87 -12.25 9.16 1.10
N LYS A 88 -11.51 9.38 0.02
CA LYS A 88 -11.81 10.41 -0.98
C LYS A 88 -11.92 9.83 -2.37
N GLU A 89 -12.61 10.54 -3.24
CA GLU A 89 -12.72 10.22 -4.66
C GLU A 89 -12.28 11.41 -5.49
N ASP A 90 -11.52 11.16 -6.56
CA ASP A 90 -11.11 12.14 -7.55
C ASP A 90 -10.96 11.46 -8.92
N ASP A 91 -11.72 11.92 -9.92
CA ASP A 91 -11.83 11.32 -11.26
C ASP A 91 -12.05 9.79 -11.25
N GLY A 92 -12.95 9.30 -10.39
CA GLY A 92 -13.29 7.88 -10.28
C GLY A 92 -12.22 7.00 -9.64
N LEU A 93 -11.10 7.58 -9.18
CA LEU A 93 -10.10 6.91 -8.35
C LEU A 93 -10.41 7.16 -6.87
N ILE A 94 -10.54 6.07 -6.12
CA ILE A 94 -10.77 6.09 -4.68
C ILE A 94 -9.43 6.06 -3.93
N TYR A 95 -9.27 6.98 -2.99
CA TYR A 95 -8.12 7.09 -2.10
C TYR A 95 -8.54 6.72 -0.69
N ASP A 96 -8.02 5.62 -0.17
CA ASP A 96 -8.18 5.25 1.24
C ASP A 96 -7.00 5.80 2.03
N PHE A 97 -7.28 6.76 2.91
CA PHE A 97 -6.30 7.33 3.83
C PHE A 97 -6.31 6.57 5.16
N THR A 98 -5.14 6.24 5.68
CA THR A 98 -5.00 5.54 6.98
C THR A 98 -3.72 5.93 7.71
N PRO A 99 -3.70 6.05 9.04
CA PRO A 99 -2.47 6.35 9.78
C PRO A 99 -1.35 5.36 9.49
N CYS A 100 -0.12 5.85 9.34
CA CYS A 100 1.05 4.99 9.12
C CYS A 100 1.19 3.90 10.20
N SER A 101 0.90 4.24 11.45
CA SER A 101 0.97 3.32 12.59
C SER A 101 -0.05 2.19 12.46
N LEU A 102 -1.28 2.51 12.07
CA LEU A 102 -2.34 1.53 11.87
C LEU A 102 -2.04 0.62 10.68
N TYR A 103 -1.59 1.19 9.56
CA TYR A 103 -1.19 0.41 8.40
C TYR A 103 -0.02 -0.53 8.72
N CYS A 104 1.02 -0.03 9.39
CA CYS A 104 2.17 -0.83 9.83
C CYS A 104 1.74 -2.00 10.73
N TYR A 105 0.91 -1.74 11.75
CA TYR A 105 0.35 -2.78 12.61
C TYR A 105 -0.45 -3.82 11.82
N THR A 106 -1.30 -3.37 10.90
CA THR A 106 -2.17 -4.25 10.11
C THR A 106 -1.35 -5.20 9.23
N VAL A 107 -0.34 -4.68 8.54
CA VAL A 107 0.58 -5.51 7.73
C VAL A 107 1.30 -6.54 8.59
N GLY A 108 1.85 -6.11 9.74
CA GLY A 108 2.59 -7.00 10.64
C GLY A 108 1.71 -8.09 11.25
N ARG A 109 0.48 -7.73 11.68
CA ARG A 109 -0.50 -8.68 12.22
C ARG A 109 -0.93 -9.70 11.18
N ASN A 110 -1.27 -9.26 9.97
CA ASN A 110 -1.72 -10.16 8.90
C ASN A 110 -0.61 -11.17 8.53
N ALA A 111 0.66 -10.76 8.49
CA ALA A 111 1.77 -11.68 8.24
C ALA A 111 1.88 -12.82 9.27
N VAL A 112 1.45 -12.59 10.52
CA VAL A 112 1.42 -13.63 11.57
C VAL A 112 0.15 -14.49 11.46
N GLU A 113 -1.01 -13.87 11.27
CA GLU A 113 -2.31 -14.56 11.18
C GLU A 113 -2.37 -15.48 9.96
N ASP A 114 -1.91 -15.03 8.78
CA ASP A 114 -1.88 -15.81 7.54
C ASP A 114 -1.01 -17.07 7.72
N LYS A 115 0.14 -16.92 8.39
CA LYS A 115 1.03 -18.04 8.71
C LYS A 115 0.35 -19.08 9.62
N GLN A 116 -0.38 -18.63 10.64
CA GLN A 116 -1.10 -19.54 11.55
C GLN A 116 -2.22 -20.31 10.84
N GLN A 117 -2.94 -19.67 9.91
CA GLN A 117 -3.96 -20.34 9.10
C GLN A 117 -3.35 -21.39 8.16
N ASN A 118 -2.23 -21.08 7.51
CA ASN A 118 -1.55 -22.04 6.63
C ASN A 118 -1.04 -23.27 7.42
N LEU A 119 -0.51 -23.06 8.63
CA LEU A 119 -0.09 -24.15 9.53
C LEU A 119 -1.27 -25.03 9.99
N SER A 120 -2.41 -24.44 10.33
CA SER A 120 -3.58 -25.20 10.79
C SER A 120 -4.21 -26.02 9.66
N MET A 121 -4.23 -25.50 8.42
CA MET A 121 -4.66 -26.28 7.26
C MET A 121 -3.73 -27.46 6.98
N ALA A 122 -2.41 -27.27 7.07
CA ALA A 122 -1.43 -28.33 6.79
C ALA A 122 -1.47 -29.52 7.78
N ILE A 123 -1.92 -29.31 9.02
CA ILE A 123 -2.01 -30.36 10.05
C ILE A 123 -3.32 -31.17 9.95
N ASN A 124 -4.35 -30.62 9.30
CA ASN A 124 -5.67 -31.26 9.17
C ASN A 124 -5.81 -32.13 7.90
N HIS A 125 -4.70 -32.51 7.26
CA HIS A 125 -4.63 -33.44 6.13
C HIS A 125 -3.97 -34.76 6.54
#